data_AF-A0A096LE03-F1
#
_entry.id   AF-A0A096LE03-F1
#
_cell.length_a   1.000
_cell.length_b   1.000
_cell.length_c   1.000
_cell.angle_alpha   90.00
_cell.angle_beta   90.00
_cell.angle_gamma   90.00
#
_symmetry.space_group_name_H-M   'P 1'
#
loop_
_entity.id
_entity.type
_entity.pdbx_description
1 polymer ?
#
loop_
_entity_poly.entity_id
_entity_poly.type
_entity_poly.pdbx_seq_one_letter_code
_entity_poly.pdbx_strand_id
1 'polypeptide(L)'
;MNVNDISNAGDMLAELFTPKGGSGHSMGFATVKSISDAKVTVSMSGATLSGLPMTTGCSSAKAGDRCIVETIGPQAIVTGIIAK
;
A
#
# COMPACT_ATOMS: atom_id res chain seq x y z
N MET A 1 -17.33 -1.47 34.62
CA MET A 1 -16.95 -1.70 33.22
C MET A 1 -15.87 -2.77 33.25
N ASN A 2 -16.14 -3.96 32.70
CA ASN A 2 -15.19 -5.06 32.76
C ASN A 2 -14.08 -4.83 31.71
N VAL A 3 -12.85 -5.21 32.01
CA VAL A 3 -11.69 -5.01 31.12
C VAL A 3 -11.86 -5.80 29.80
N ASN A 4 -12.64 -6.88 29.85
CA ASN A 4 -13.03 -7.67 28.68
C ASN A 4 -13.97 -6.90 27.73
N ASP A 5 -14.83 -6.02 28.27
CA ASP A 5 -15.77 -5.23 27.45
C ASP A 5 -15.02 -4.18 26.61
N ILE A 6 -13.93 -3.63 27.17
CA ILE A 6 -13.07 -2.63 26.50
C ILE A 6 -12.27 -3.28 25.37
N SER A 7 -11.74 -4.48 25.60
CA SER A 7 -10.96 -5.20 24.58
C SER A 7 -11.84 -5.61 23.40
N ASN A 8 -13.04 -6.13 23.68
CA ASN A 8 -14.02 -6.47 22.64
C ASN A 8 -14.46 -5.23 21.84
N ALA A 9 -14.64 -4.08 22.48
CA ALA A 9 -14.97 -2.84 21.77
C ALA A 9 -13.85 -2.42 20.80
N GLY A 10 -12.60 -2.64 21.17
CA GLY A 10 -11.44 -2.39 20.31
C GLY A 10 -11.43 -3.29 19.06
N ASP A 11 -11.67 -4.58 19.23
CA ASP A 11 -11.70 -5.55 18.13
C ASP A 11 -12.88 -5.28 17.17
N MET A 12 -14.07 -4.98 17.70
CA MET A 12 -15.24 -4.63 16.89
C MET A 12 -15.03 -3.34 16.10
N LEU A 13 -14.36 -2.34 16.70
CA LEU A 13 -14.00 -1.10 16.03
C LEU A 13 -12.99 -1.38 14.90
N ALA A 14 -11.95 -2.18 15.18
CA ALA A 14 -10.96 -2.57 14.19
C ALA A 14 -11.62 -3.30 13.01
N GLU A 15 -12.57 -4.19 13.25
CA GLU A 15 -13.28 -4.92 12.19
C GLU A 15 -14.25 -4.04 11.37
N LEU A 16 -14.82 -3.00 11.99
CA LEU A 16 -15.65 -1.99 11.32
C LEU A 16 -14.84 -1.12 10.37
N PHE A 17 -13.63 -0.71 10.77
CA PHE A 17 -12.76 0.14 9.96
C PHE A 17 -11.78 -0.64 9.10
N THR A 18 -11.67 -1.96 9.28
CA THR A 18 -10.92 -2.82 8.37
C THR A 18 -11.63 -2.81 7.02
N PRO A 19 -10.97 -2.34 5.94
CA PRO A 19 -11.55 -2.39 4.61
C PRO A 19 -11.88 -3.85 4.27
N LYS A 20 -13.17 -4.18 4.23
CA LYS A 20 -13.63 -5.49 3.76
C LYS A 20 -13.38 -5.52 2.25
N GLY A 21 -12.27 -6.14 1.85
CA GLY A 21 -11.75 -6.13 0.49
C GLY A 21 -12.84 -6.30 -0.55
N GLY A 22 -13.05 -5.26 -1.36
CA GLY A 22 -13.91 -5.29 -2.52
C GLY A 22 -13.24 -6.06 -3.65
N SER A 23 -14.03 -6.79 -4.42
CA SER A 23 -13.60 -7.58 -5.56
C SER A 23 -12.81 -6.74 -6.58
N GLY A 24 -11.48 -6.92 -6.61
CA GLY A 24 -10.71 -6.90 -7.86
C GLY A 24 -9.79 -5.70 -8.11
N HIS A 25 -9.93 -4.58 -7.40
CA HIS A 25 -9.06 -3.43 -7.61
C HIS A 25 -8.97 -2.57 -6.35
N SER A 26 -7.76 -2.25 -5.90
CA SER A 26 -7.54 -1.25 -4.84
C SER A 26 -6.39 -0.32 -5.21
N MET A 27 -6.45 0.92 -4.71
CA MET A 27 -5.38 1.90 -4.84
C MET A 27 -4.87 2.28 -3.45
N GLY A 28 -3.56 2.40 -3.34
CA GLY A 28 -2.87 2.87 -2.15
C GLY A 28 -1.80 3.90 -2.51
N PHE A 29 -1.47 4.73 -1.53
CA PHE A 29 -0.35 5.67 -1.63
C PHE A 29 0.85 5.09 -0.91
N ALA A 30 2.02 5.15 -1.54
CA ALA A 30 3.26 4.64 -0.97
C ALA A 30 4.43 5.58 -1.23
N THR A 31 5.49 5.43 -0.45
CA THR A 31 6.76 6.15 -0.65
C THR A 31 7.81 5.20 -1.18
N VAL A 32 8.48 5.59 -2.27
CA VAL A 32 9.59 4.81 -2.85
C VAL A 32 10.76 4.78 -1.88
N LYS A 33 11.21 3.58 -1.52
CA LYS A 33 12.40 3.34 -0.69
C LYS A 33 13.65 3.15 -1.54
N SER A 34 13.53 2.34 -2.59
CA SER A 34 14.63 2.02 -3.50
C SER A 34 14.08 1.45 -4.80
N ILE A 35 14.89 1.55 -5.86
CA ILE A 35 14.59 1.01 -7.18
C ILE A 35 15.75 0.10 -7.58
N SER A 36 15.42 -1.07 -8.10
CA SER A 36 16.38 -2.02 -8.65
C SER A 36 15.82 -2.53 -9.97
N ASP A 37 16.52 -2.25 -11.07
CA ASP A 37 16.09 -2.54 -12.43
C ASP A 37 14.67 -2.00 -12.71
N ALA A 38 13.74 -2.88 -13.10
CA ALA A 38 12.33 -2.57 -13.35
C ALA A 38 11.43 -2.83 -12.13
N LYS A 39 12.01 -2.98 -10.93
CA LYS A 39 11.27 -3.25 -9.70
C LYS A 39 11.52 -2.17 -8.66
N VAL A 40 10.47 -1.86 -7.91
CA VAL A 40 10.49 -0.84 -6.87
C VAL A 40 10.16 -1.43 -5.52
N THR A 41 10.84 -0.93 -4.50
CA THR A 41 10.49 -1.18 -3.09
C THR A 41 9.82 0.06 -2.55
N VAL A 42 8.64 -0.09 -1.95
CA VAL A 42 7.84 1.01 -1.44
C VAL A 42 7.42 0.76 0.00
N SER A 43 7.20 1.85 0.73
CA SER A 43 6.63 1.85 2.07
C SER A 43 5.17 2.27 1.98
N MET A 44 4.24 1.40 2.36
CA MET A 44 2.79 1.62 2.29
C MET A 44 2.15 1.23 3.62
N SER A 45 1.40 2.14 4.25
CA SER A 45 0.65 1.89 5.50
C SER A 45 1.46 1.20 6.62
N GLY A 46 2.74 1.56 6.76
CA GLY A 46 3.64 0.96 7.77
C GLY A 46 4.31 -0.36 7.37
N ALA A 47 3.93 -0.94 6.23
CA ALA A 47 4.58 -2.11 5.65
C ALA A 47 5.57 -1.72 4.55
N THR A 48 6.56 -2.58 4.30
CA THR A 48 7.46 -2.47 3.14
C THR A 48 7.10 -3.54 2.13
N LEU A 49 6.77 -3.14 0.91
CA LEU A 49 6.56 -4.04 -0.22
C LEU A 49 7.77 -3.94 -1.14
N SER A 50 8.44 -5.06 -1.37
CA SER A 50 9.62 -5.14 -2.22
C SER A 50 9.32 -5.85 -3.54
N GLY A 51 10.07 -5.51 -4.57
CA GLY A 51 10.01 -6.20 -5.85
C GLY A 51 8.76 -5.92 -6.67
N LEU A 52 8.06 -4.80 -6.42
CA LEU A 52 6.86 -4.43 -7.16
C LEU A 52 7.23 -4.02 -8.59
N PRO A 53 6.54 -4.53 -9.62
CA PRO A 53 6.66 -4.00 -10.97
C PRO A 53 6.13 -2.57 -11.04
N MET A 54 6.67 -1.80 -11.99
CA MET A 54 6.27 -0.41 -12.25
C MET A 54 5.99 -0.19 -13.73
N THR A 55 5.05 0.69 -14.04
CA THR A 55 4.77 1.10 -15.43
C THR A 55 5.92 1.94 -15.98
N THR A 56 6.07 1.98 -17.31
CA THR A 56 7.12 2.77 -17.98
C THR A 56 7.02 4.27 -17.72
N GLY A 57 5.81 4.76 -17.40
CA GLY A 57 5.58 6.15 -16.96
C GLY A 57 6.23 6.48 -15.61
N CYS A 58 6.61 5.48 -14.82
CA CYS A 58 7.31 5.66 -13.54
C CYS A 58 8.84 5.57 -13.68
N SER A 59 9.39 5.46 -14.90
CA SER A 59 10.83 5.24 -15.15
C SER A 59 11.77 6.26 -14.49
N SER A 60 11.29 7.48 -14.23
CA SER A 60 12.06 8.52 -13.53
C SER A 60 11.88 8.55 -12.01
N ALA A 61 11.22 7.53 -11.43
CA ALA A 61 11.02 7.45 -9.99
C ALA A 61 12.36 7.41 -9.25
N LYS A 62 12.39 7.97 -8.04
CA LYS A 62 13.56 7.94 -7.16
C LYS A 62 13.14 7.68 -5.71
N ALA A 63 14.09 7.25 -4.89
CA ALA A 63 13.85 7.10 -3.46
C ALA A 63 13.35 8.44 -2.85
N GLY A 64 12.29 8.37 -2.06
CA GLY A 64 11.59 9.52 -1.50
C GLY A 64 10.32 9.94 -2.25
N ASP A 65 10.16 9.53 -3.52
CA ASP A 65 8.97 9.88 -4.30
C ASP A 65 7.70 9.28 -3.71
N ARG A 66 6.59 10.03 -3.79
CA ARG A 66 5.25 9.50 -3.51
C ARG A 66 4.67 8.88 -4.78
N CYS A 67 4.20 7.64 -4.65
CA CYS A 67 3.69 6.84 -5.76
C CYS A 67 2.31 6.24 -5.45
N ILE A 68 1.62 5.84 -6.53
CA ILE A 68 0.35 5.10 -6.49
C ILE A 68 0.68 3.63 -6.69
N VAL A 69 0.20 2.80 -5.77
CA VAL A 69 0.21 1.34 -5.87
C VAL A 69 -1.20 0.88 -6.18
N GLU A 70 -1.40 0.29 -7.35
CA GLU A 70 -2.63 -0.39 -7.72
C GLU A 70 -2.49 -1.88 -7.44
N THR A 71 -3.47 -2.44 -6.74
CA THR A 71 -3.57 -3.89 -6.54
C THR A 71 -4.71 -4.41 -7.41
N ILE A 72 -4.38 -5.31 -8.33
CA ILE A 72 -5.29 -5.95 -9.28
C ILE A 72 -5.22 -7.46 -9.02
N GLY A 73 -6.27 -8.02 -8.42
CA GLY A 73 -6.24 -9.41 -7.95
C GLY A 73 -5.06 -9.66 -7.00
N PRO A 74 -4.18 -10.66 -7.27
CA PRO A 74 -3.03 -10.96 -6.42
C PRO A 74 -1.78 -10.10 -6.72
N GLN A 75 -1.85 -9.18 -7.70
CA GLN A 75 -0.69 -8.40 -8.14
C GLN A 75 -0.78 -6.96 -7.68
N ALA A 76 0.33 -6.43 -7.16
CA ALA A 76 0.49 -5.01 -6.89
C ALA A 76 1.46 -4.40 -7.90
N ILE A 77 1.11 -3.25 -8.47
CA ILE A 77 1.85 -2.57 -9.53
C ILE A 77 1.93 -1.08 -9.21
N VAL A 78 3.08 -0.46 -9.40
CA VAL A 78 3.21 1.00 -9.31
C VAL A 78 2.82 1.63 -10.63
N THR A 79 1.73 2.39 -10.64
CA THR A 79 1.12 2.93 -11.87
C THR A 79 1.40 4.41 -12.09
N GLY A 80 1.75 5.16 -11.04
CA GLY A 80 2.06 6.59 -11.17
C GLY A 80 2.90 7.15 -10.02
N ILE A 81 3.53 8.30 -10.30
CA ILE A 81 4.25 9.14 -9.33
C ILE A 81 3.47 10.43 -9.13
N ILE A 82 3.24 10.80 -7.87
CA ILE A 82 2.35 11.90 -7.47
C ILE A 82 3.15 13.15 -7.14
N ALA A 83 4.29 12.98 -6.45
CA ALA A 83 5.12 14.08 -6.00
C ALA A 83 6.58 13.63 -5.85
N LYS A 84 7.49 14.57 -6.12
CA LYS A 84 8.95 14.40 -6.10
C LYS A 84 9.58 14.78 -4.77
#